data_AF-X6M1X3-F1
#
_entry.id   AF-X6M1X3-F1
#
_cell.length_a   1.000
_cell.length_b   1.000
_cell.length_c   1.000
_cell.angle_alpha   90.00
_cell.angle_beta   90.00
_cell.angle_gamma   90.00
#
_symmetry.space_group_name_H-M   'P 1'
#
loop_
_entity.id
_entity.type
_entity.pdbx_description
1 polymer ?
#
loop_
_entity_poly.entity_id
_entity_poly.type
_entity_poly.pdbx_seq_one_letter_code
_entity_poly.pdbx_strand_id
1 'polypeptide(L)'
;MESIEQKANLDIPNPFQTLTCLPISPRQTQCVAYKDEFLICGGCETNECYSYHTIKNQYKYICSYPSNVNIFGHCVVKYVNNNKDTNKSDITLLSFGGQDGNKIKHTLIMNYVSVWNDENENIKKHCNEWTPFIDNNNDNKIIIGSHEDDYQGARAIIGGSDNHLLFITYPPKNISIANLNTLKYIMHEDLPIDSETRNHCFISKENKNKNKNKNEMLLFCKNTGLSIKYDEDNNTLEFHKIRVCASLKMSESYGYIYINDFILFFGGDDLSISDKIHKYCITENKWIQYEQTLPVLLENCTAVLAENATFIHILGVINGSEESIHMKINVKEWMKEGGRQQQWMMEDKEIVDLEEINIELEEMKPHLDIRKLKVEKILIIFLFLFV
;
A
#
# COMPACT_ATOMS: atom_id res chain seq x y z
N MET A 1 -36.40 -43.79 -1.81
CA MET A 1 -35.77 -43.14 -2.97
C MET A 1 -35.56 -41.68 -2.59
N GLU A 2 -34.47 -41.40 -1.89
CA GLU A 2 -33.98 -40.05 -1.64
C GLU A 2 -32.76 -39.87 -2.54
N SER A 3 -32.86 -38.95 -3.50
CA SER A 3 -31.77 -38.57 -4.38
C SER A 3 -30.87 -37.60 -3.62
N ILE A 4 -29.69 -38.08 -3.23
CA ILE A 4 -28.59 -37.24 -2.77
C ILE A 4 -28.05 -36.51 -4.02
N GLU A 5 -28.30 -35.20 -4.11
CA GLU A 5 -27.63 -34.34 -5.08
C GLU A 5 -26.12 -34.34 -4.78
N GLN A 6 -25.36 -35.03 -5.63
CA GLN A 6 -23.92 -34.84 -5.73
C GLN A 6 -23.66 -33.41 -6.24
N LYS A 7 -23.25 -32.52 -5.32
CA LYS A 7 -22.55 -31.28 -5.71
C LYS A 7 -21.29 -31.68 -6.48
N ALA A 8 -21.29 -31.42 -7.78
CA ALA A 8 -20.10 -31.54 -8.61
C ALA A 8 -19.02 -30.61 -8.05
N ASN A 9 -17.97 -31.21 -7.48
CA ASN A 9 -16.76 -30.51 -7.09
C ASN A 9 -16.01 -30.18 -8.39
N LEU A 10 -16.32 -29.02 -8.98
CA LEU A 10 -15.56 -28.49 -10.10
C LEU A 10 -14.20 -28.07 -9.54
N ASP A 11 -13.14 -28.82 -9.84
CA ASP A 11 -11.76 -28.38 -9.63
C ASP A 11 -11.60 -27.00 -10.30
N ILE A 12 -11.54 -25.96 -9.49
CA ILE A 12 -11.33 -24.59 -9.97
C ILE A 12 -9.82 -24.46 -10.16
N PRO A 13 -9.32 -24.32 -11.40
CA PRO A 13 -7.89 -24.16 -11.62
C PRO A 13 -7.40 -22.90 -10.90
N ASN A 14 -6.33 -23.05 -10.14
CA ASN A 14 -5.68 -21.98 -9.39
C ASN A 14 -5.26 -20.85 -10.35
N PRO A 15 -5.72 -19.60 -10.16
CA PRO A 15 -5.41 -18.48 -11.05
C PRO A 15 -3.98 -17.93 -10.86
N PHE A 16 -3.28 -18.35 -9.80
CA PHE A 16 -1.92 -17.92 -9.52
C PHE A 16 -0.90 -18.74 -10.31
N GLN A 17 -0.07 -18.04 -11.07
CA GLN A 17 1.09 -18.63 -11.74
C GLN A 17 2.35 -18.40 -10.90
N THR A 18 2.98 -19.47 -10.43
CA THR A 18 4.30 -19.41 -9.79
C THR A 18 5.40 -19.13 -10.81
N LEU A 19 6.32 -18.24 -10.44
CA LEU A 19 7.46 -17.81 -11.24
C LEU A 19 8.77 -18.20 -10.54
N THR A 20 9.89 -17.96 -11.22
CA THR A 20 11.21 -18.11 -10.61
C THR A 20 11.30 -17.24 -9.36
N CYS A 21 11.79 -17.83 -8.26
CA CYS A 21 11.91 -17.13 -6.99
C CYS A 21 13.01 -16.07 -7.04
N LEU A 22 12.83 -15.03 -6.23
CA LEU A 22 13.83 -14.01 -6.01
C LEU A 22 15.05 -14.66 -5.31
N PRO A 23 16.29 -14.38 -5.73
CA PRO A 23 17.50 -14.98 -5.14
C PRO A 23 17.79 -14.53 -3.70
N ILE A 24 16.97 -13.64 -3.13
CA ILE A 24 17.05 -13.13 -1.76
C ILE A 24 15.67 -13.21 -1.10
N SER A 25 15.64 -13.09 0.24
CA SER A 25 14.42 -12.99 1.02
C SER A 25 13.66 -11.70 0.69
N PRO A 26 12.39 -11.75 0.22
CA PRO A 26 11.59 -10.57 -0.08
C PRO A 26 10.90 -9.97 1.15
N ARG A 27 11.25 -10.39 2.38
CA ARG A 27 10.58 -9.92 3.61
C ARG A 27 10.64 -8.40 3.71
N GLN A 28 9.46 -7.78 3.77
CA GLN A 28 9.28 -6.32 3.86
C GLN A 28 9.97 -5.53 2.75
N THR A 29 10.20 -6.15 1.58
CA THR A 29 10.77 -5.44 0.44
C THR A 29 9.81 -4.38 -0.10
N GLN A 30 10.35 -3.27 -0.59
CA GLN A 30 9.58 -2.23 -1.28
C GLN A 30 9.71 -2.43 -2.79
N CYS A 31 8.58 -2.39 -3.48
CA CYS A 31 8.53 -2.57 -4.93
C CYS A 31 8.05 -1.32 -5.65
N VAL A 32 8.69 -0.96 -6.77
CA VAL A 32 8.29 0.17 -7.61
C VAL A 32 8.20 -0.29 -9.07
N ALA A 33 7.02 -0.17 -9.67
CA ALA A 33 6.83 -0.47 -11.08
C ALA A 33 7.52 0.57 -11.98
N TYR A 34 8.16 0.12 -13.05
CA TYR A 34 8.83 0.96 -14.04
C TYR A 34 8.88 0.28 -15.42
N LYS A 35 8.12 0.76 -16.40
CA LYS A 35 8.01 0.19 -17.75
C LYS A 35 7.71 -1.31 -17.70
N ASP A 36 8.50 -2.12 -18.39
CA ASP A 36 8.38 -3.58 -18.43
C ASP A 36 9.10 -4.29 -17.26
N GLU A 37 9.47 -3.55 -16.22
CA GLU A 37 10.14 -4.06 -15.03
C GLU A 37 9.48 -3.53 -13.75
N PHE A 38 9.81 -4.15 -12.63
CA PHE A 38 9.63 -3.54 -11.32
C PHE A 38 10.91 -3.72 -10.50
N LEU A 39 11.19 -2.69 -9.71
CA LEU A 39 12.36 -2.59 -8.87
C LEU A 39 12.00 -3.15 -7.50
N ILE A 40 12.91 -3.89 -6.92
CA ILE A 40 12.81 -4.54 -5.62
C ILE A 40 13.94 -3.95 -4.79
N CYS A 41 13.59 -3.17 -3.76
CA CYS A 41 14.54 -2.33 -3.04
C CYS A 41 14.73 -2.86 -1.62
N GLY A 42 15.77 -3.67 -1.40
CA GLY A 42 16.16 -4.17 -0.08
C GLY A 42 15.04 -4.93 0.65
N GLY A 43 15.17 -5.05 1.96
CA GLY A 43 14.22 -5.73 2.85
C GLY A 43 14.82 -5.85 4.25
N CYS A 44 14.09 -6.45 5.19
CA CYS A 44 14.61 -6.58 6.57
C CYS A 44 15.86 -7.46 6.69
N GLU A 45 16.09 -8.36 5.74
CA GLU A 45 17.19 -9.34 5.74
C GLU A 45 18.21 -9.11 4.61
N THR A 46 18.02 -8.08 3.79
CA THR A 46 18.86 -7.85 2.61
C THR A 46 18.95 -6.37 2.28
N ASN A 47 20.15 -5.90 1.97
CA ASN A 47 20.38 -4.57 1.44
C ASN A 47 20.37 -4.55 -0.10
N GLU A 48 20.24 -5.69 -0.76
CA GLU A 48 20.38 -5.80 -2.22
C GLU A 48 19.10 -5.34 -2.93
N CYS A 49 19.30 -4.73 -4.10
CA CYS A 49 18.25 -4.26 -4.97
C CYS A 49 18.30 -5.01 -6.31
N TYR A 50 17.13 -5.41 -6.80
CA TYR A 50 16.98 -6.15 -8.05
C TYR A 50 15.93 -5.49 -8.95
N SER A 51 16.10 -5.65 -10.25
CA SER A 51 15.06 -5.42 -11.22
C SER A 51 14.51 -6.76 -11.68
N TYR A 52 13.19 -6.92 -11.67
CA TYR A 52 12.51 -8.02 -12.33
C TYR A 52 11.89 -7.54 -13.64
N HIS A 53 12.24 -8.18 -14.76
CA HIS A 53 11.65 -7.87 -16.05
C HIS A 53 10.43 -8.74 -16.32
N THR A 54 9.26 -8.12 -16.43
CA THR A 54 7.94 -8.79 -16.52
C THR A 54 7.74 -9.63 -17.79
N ILE A 55 8.35 -9.22 -18.91
CA ILE A 55 8.31 -9.97 -20.18
C ILE A 55 9.33 -11.11 -20.17
N LYS A 56 10.58 -10.83 -19.74
CA LYS A 56 11.66 -11.84 -19.72
C LYS A 56 11.51 -12.84 -18.58
N ASN A 57 10.72 -12.52 -17.55
CA ASN A 57 10.55 -13.27 -16.30
C ASN A 57 11.90 -13.57 -15.61
N GLN A 58 12.79 -12.58 -15.54
CA GLN A 58 14.14 -12.72 -15.00
C GLN A 58 14.47 -11.58 -14.06
N TYR A 59 15.32 -11.87 -13.07
CA TYR A 59 15.89 -10.87 -12.17
C TYR A 59 17.28 -10.45 -12.64
N LYS A 60 17.63 -9.19 -12.39
CA LYS A 60 18.98 -8.66 -12.56
C LYS A 60 19.32 -7.74 -11.41
N TYR A 61 20.51 -7.93 -10.84
CA TYR A 61 21.02 -7.10 -9.76
C TYR A 61 21.15 -5.63 -10.21
N ILE A 62 20.84 -4.69 -9.31
CA ILE A 62 20.96 -3.25 -9.51
C ILE A 62 22.15 -2.73 -8.69
N CYS A 63 22.01 -2.75 -7.37
CA CYS A 63 22.97 -2.26 -6.37
C CYS A 63 22.57 -2.74 -4.97
N SER A 64 23.24 -2.23 -3.93
CA SER A 64 22.86 -2.46 -2.54
C SER A 64 22.76 -1.15 -1.77
N TYR A 65 21.87 -1.09 -0.79
CA TYR A 65 21.85 -0.05 0.24
C TYR A 65 23.19 -0.03 1.00
N PRO A 66 23.64 1.15 1.47
CA PRO A 66 24.83 1.24 2.32
C PRO A 66 24.68 0.37 3.58
N SER A 67 25.73 -0.37 3.95
CA SER A 67 25.69 -1.36 5.03
C SER A 67 25.40 -0.78 6.42
N ASN A 68 25.57 0.54 6.59
CA ASN A 68 25.32 1.26 7.84
C ASN A 68 23.86 1.76 7.96
N VAL A 69 22.98 1.44 7.01
CA VAL A 69 21.61 1.90 6.99
C VAL A 69 20.67 0.76 7.36
N ASN A 70 19.78 1.00 8.33
CA ASN A 70 18.70 0.08 8.67
C ASN A 70 17.50 0.33 7.74
N ILE A 71 16.96 -0.73 7.13
CA ILE A 71 15.84 -0.63 6.19
C ILE A 71 14.67 -1.54 6.57
N PHE A 72 14.54 -1.87 7.86
CA PHE A 72 13.44 -2.68 8.40
C PHE A 72 12.08 -1.98 8.24
N GLY A 73 11.25 -2.41 7.28
CA GLY A 73 9.99 -1.73 6.97
C GLY A 73 10.17 -0.28 6.50
N HIS A 74 11.28 0.01 5.81
CA HIS A 74 11.51 1.30 5.16
C HIS A 74 10.49 1.57 4.04
N CYS A 75 10.44 2.81 3.57
CA CYS A 75 9.56 3.25 2.49
C CYS A 75 10.39 3.67 1.27
N VAL A 76 9.90 3.33 0.08
CA VAL A 76 10.45 3.78 -1.20
C VAL A 76 9.32 4.35 -2.05
N VAL A 77 9.50 5.57 -2.55
CA VAL A 77 8.52 6.25 -3.41
C VAL A 77 9.18 6.75 -4.70
N LYS A 78 8.39 6.80 -5.78
CA LYS A 78 8.81 7.41 -7.05
C LYS A 78 8.87 8.93 -6.90
N TYR A 79 10.07 9.48 -6.90
CA TYR A 79 10.30 10.91 -6.76
C TYR A 79 10.25 11.62 -8.12
N VAL A 80 9.26 12.50 -8.30
CA VAL A 80 9.11 13.30 -9.51
C VAL A 80 9.70 14.68 -9.29
N ASN A 81 10.84 14.97 -9.92
CA ASN A 81 11.40 16.32 -9.92
C ASN A 81 10.98 17.05 -11.20
N ASN A 82 9.98 17.93 -11.10
CA ASN A 82 9.44 18.69 -12.22
C ASN A 82 10.46 19.63 -12.89
N ASN A 83 11.61 19.89 -12.25
CA ASN A 83 12.66 20.75 -12.78
C ASN A 83 13.73 19.99 -13.59
N LYS A 84 13.64 18.65 -13.70
CA LYS A 84 14.57 17.85 -14.53
C LYS A 84 13.98 17.66 -15.93
N ASP A 85 14.85 17.72 -16.94
CA ASP A 85 14.51 17.39 -18.33
C ASP A 85 13.83 16.02 -18.41
N THR A 86 12.55 16.00 -18.79
CA THR A 86 11.69 14.82 -18.96
C THR A 86 12.12 13.88 -20.09
N ASN A 87 13.23 14.19 -20.77
CA ASN A 87 13.77 13.42 -21.90
C ASN A 87 14.71 12.28 -21.47
N LYS A 88 14.89 12.04 -20.17
CA LYS A 88 15.72 10.93 -19.69
C LYS A 88 14.90 9.67 -19.49
N SER A 89 15.46 8.55 -19.95
CA SER A 89 14.90 7.20 -19.79
C SER A 89 15.17 6.64 -18.38
N ASP A 90 15.17 7.48 -17.35
CA ASP A 90 15.45 7.16 -15.96
C ASP A 90 14.22 7.41 -15.06
N ILE A 91 14.26 6.88 -13.86
CA ILE A 91 13.30 7.13 -12.78
C ILE A 91 14.09 7.48 -11.54
N THR A 92 13.66 8.49 -10.78
CA THR A 92 14.26 8.79 -9.49
C THR A 92 13.43 8.16 -8.37
N LEU A 93 14.09 7.46 -7.45
CA LEU A 93 13.50 6.89 -6.25
C LEU A 93 14.01 7.63 -5.02
N LEU A 94 13.12 7.83 -4.06
CA LEU A 94 13.44 8.34 -2.73
C LEU A 94 13.18 7.24 -1.71
N SER A 95 14.16 6.97 -0.85
CA SER A 95 14.09 5.94 0.18
C SER A 95 14.38 6.54 1.56
N PHE A 96 13.56 6.18 2.55
CA PHE A 96 13.72 6.62 3.94
C PHE A 96 13.00 5.68 4.91
N GLY A 97 13.32 5.81 6.19
CA GLY A 97 12.65 5.08 7.28
C GLY A 97 13.26 3.72 7.61
N GLY A 98 12.55 2.95 8.43
CA GLY A 98 13.01 1.67 8.99
C GLY A 98 13.91 1.76 10.21
N GLN A 99 14.20 2.97 10.69
CA GLN A 99 14.76 3.22 12.01
C GLN A 99 13.64 3.33 13.04
N ASP A 100 13.85 2.73 14.20
CA ASP A 100 13.05 3.00 15.39
C ASP A 100 13.35 4.40 15.97
N GLY A 101 12.59 4.74 17.02
CA GLY A 101 12.85 5.92 17.83
C GLY A 101 14.27 5.89 18.41
N ASN A 102 14.88 7.06 18.53
CA ASN A 102 16.24 7.28 19.04
C ASN A 102 17.37 6.73 18.15
N LYS A 103 17.09 6.46 16.86
CA LYS A 103 18.13 6.19 15.85
C LYS A 103 18.23 7.30 14.80
N ILE A 104 19.44 7.44 14.26
CA ILE A 104 19.75 8.40 13.19
C ILE A 104 18.96 8.01 11.95
N LYS A 105 18.07 8.89 11.49
CA LYS A 105 17.28 8.70 10.27
C LYS A 105 18.14 8.88 9.03
N HIS A 106 17.77 8.18 7.96
CA HIS A 106 18.40 8.34 6.65
C HIS A 106 17.38 8.82 5.63
N THR A 107 17.91 9.45 4.59
CA THR A 107 17.16 9.67 3.36
C THR A 107 18.13 9.51 2.20
N LEU A 108 17.77 8.61 1.29
CA LEU A 108 18.59 8.21 0.16
C LEU A 108 17.82 8.47 -1.13
N ILE A 109 18.56 8.79 -2.18
CA ILE A 109 18.04 9.00 -3.52
C ILE A 109 18.80 8.11 -4.50
N MET A 110 18.09 7.53 -5.46
CA MET A 110 18.67 6.76 -6.56
C MET A 110 18.06 7.22 -7.88
N ASN A 111 18.91 7.59 -8.85
CA ASN A 111 18.47 7.69 -10.24
C ASN A 111 18.68 6.32 -10.88
N TYR A 112 17.60 5.66 -11.24
CA TYR A 112 17.62 4.34 -11.84
C TYR A 112 17.49 4.43 -13.36
N VAL A 113 18.43 3.79 -14.06
CA VAL A 113 18.40 3.48 -15.48
C VAL A 113 18.29 1.97 -15.64
N SER A 114 17.42 1.53 -16.54
CA SER A 114 17.15 0.10 -16.73
C SER A 114 18.43 -0.71 -16.91
N VAL A 115 18.63 -1.71 -16.05
CA VAL A 115 19.77 -2.66 -16.16
C VAL A 115 19.64 -3.59 -17.37
N TRP A 116 18.51 -3.57 -18.06
CA TRP A 116 18.22 -4.40 -19.24
C TRP A 116 18.57 -3.74 -20.56
N ASN A 117 18.89 -2.45 -20.55
CA ASN A 117 19.35 -1.73 -21.72
C ASN A 117 20.87 -1.86 -21.86
N ASP A 118 21.31 -2.20 -23.08
CA ASP A 118 22.73 -2.36 -23.42
C ASP A 118 23.42 -1.02 -23.78
N GLU A 119 22.73 0.11 -23.59
CA GLU A 119 23.25 1.42 -23.97
C GLU A 119 24.30 1.96 -22.98
N ASN A 120 25.41 2.45 -23.56
CA ASN A 120 26.53 3.22 -23.02
C ASN A 120 26.80 3.14 -21.50
N GLU A 121 27.87 2.42 -21.11
CA GLU A 121 28.40 2.37 -19.74
C GLU A 121 28.64 3.77 -19.12
N ASN A 122 28.94 4.78 -19.94
CA ASN A 122 29.13 6.16 -19.47
C ASN A 122 27.85 6.81 -18.90
N ILE A 123 26.64 6.37 -19.30
CA ILE A 123 25.36 6.85 -18.75
C ILE A 123 25.14 6.32 -17.33
N LYS A 124 25.74 5.15 -17.00
CA LYS A 124 25.59 4.50 -15.69
C LYS A 124 26.45 5.12 -14.60
N LYS A 125 27.37 6.04 -14.93
CA LYS A 125 28.23 6.70 -13.94
C LYS A 125 27.34 7.56 -13.04
N HIS A 126 27.25 7.20 -11.75
CA HIS A 126 26.36 7.81 -10.74
C HIS A 126 24.85 7.51 -10.88
N CYS A 127 24.49 6.48 -11.64
CA CYS A 127 23.14 5.91 -11.65
C CYS A 127 23.14 4.53 -11.00
N ASN A 128 21.96 4.03 -10.65
CA ASN A 128 21.77 2.71 -10.04
C ASN A 128 22.57 2.55 -8.76
N GLU A 129 22.71 3.60 -7.96
CA GLU A 129 23.32 3.56 -6.63
C GLU A 129 22.53 4.45 -5.66
N TRP A 130 22.46 4.03 -4.40
CA TRP A 130 21.86 4.84 -3.34
C TRP A 130 22.87 5.88 -2.85
N THR A 131 22.48 7.15 -2.95
CA THR A 131 23.29 8.28 -2.46
C THR A 131 22.50 9.07 -1.42
N PRO A 132 23.16 9.73 -0.44
CA PRO A 132 22.49 10.63 0.49
C PRO A 132 21.67 11.68 -0.28
N PHE A 133 20.43 11.93 0.17
CA PHE A 133 19.65 13.03 -0.38
C PHE A 133 20.20 14.36 0.15
N ILE A 134 20.62 15.24 -0.76
CA ILE A 134 21.40 16.44 -0.45
C ILE A 134 20.69 17.68 -1.03
N ASP A 135 20.74 18.81 -0.32
CA ASP A 135 20.20 20.08 -0.81
C ASP A 135 21.03 20.65 -1.98
N ASN A 136 20.38 21.32 -2.93
CA ASN A 136 21.05 21.84 -4.13
C ASN A 136 22.05 22.98 -3.83
N ASN A 137 22.03 23.54 -2.62
CA ASN A 137 22.67 24.83 -2.34
C ASN A 137 23.89 24.75 -1.42
N ASN A 138 24.02 23.72 -0.56
CA ASN A 138 25.01 23.70 0.52
C ASN A 138 25.56 22.30 0.85
N ASP A 139 25.30 21.29 0.02
CA ASP A 139 25.65 19.89 0.28
C ASP A 139 25.11 19.34 1.62
N ASN A 140 24.04 19.94 2.17
CA ASN A 140 23.46 19.48 3.42
C ASN A 140 22.63 18.21 3.18
N LYS A 141 22.86 17.20 4.02
CA LYS A 141 22.02 15.99 4.03
C LYS A 141 20.61 16.36 4.48
N ILE A 142 19.64 16.06 3.62
CA ILE A 142 18.22 16.16 3.93
C ILE A 142 17.85 14.90 4.69
N ILE A 143 17.21 15.06 5.84
CA ILE A 143 16.75 13.96 6.67
C ILE A 143 15.24 14.10 6.85
N ILE A 144 14.51 13.06 6.43
CA ILE A 144 13.09 12.91 6.69
C ILE A 144 12.93 12.14 8.01
N GLY A 145 12.27 12.77 8.96
CA GLY A 145 12.05 12.30 10.32
C GLY A 145 13.00 12.94 11.33
N SER A 146 12.55 12.99 12.57
CA SER A 146 13.33 13.41 13.72
C SER A 146 14.01 12.21 14.40
N HIS A 147 14.88 12.49 15.38
CA HIS A 147 15.53 11.44 16.15
C HIS A 147 14.52 10.57 16.91
N GLU A 148 13.45 11.19 17.44
CA GLU A 148 12.46 10.55 18.30
C GLU A 148 11.44 9.71 17.53
N ASP A 149 11.19 10.04 16.26
CA ASP A 149 10.21 9.34 15.44
C ASP A 149 10.56 7.85 15.24
N ASP A 150 9.57 6.96 15.33
CA ASP A 150 9.71 5.57 14.89
C ASP A 150 9.19 5.44 13.46
N TYR A 151 10.08 5.17 12.52
CA TYR A 151 9.77 5.02 11.09
C TYR A 151 9.78 3.55 10.64
N GLN A 152 9.75 2.59 11.57
CA GLN A 152 9.57 1.18 11.23
C GLN A 152 8.16 0.94 10.69
N GLY A 153 8.08 0.42 9.47
CA GLY A 153 6.81 0.14 8.81
C GLY A 153 6.04 1.41 8.39
N ALA A 154 6.74 2.54 8.26
CA ALA A 154 6.17 3.77 7.73
C ALA A 154 5.69 3.57 6.28
N ARG A 155 4.66 4.31 5.90
CA ARG A 155 4.14 4.37 4.53
C ARG A 155 4.16 5.81 4.06
N ALA A 156 4.35 5.99 2.76
CA ALA A 156 4.31 7.30 2.19
C ALA A 156 3.79 7.28 0.76
N ILE A 157 3.21 8.40 0.37
CA ILE A 157 2.74 8.66 -0.98
C ILE A 157 3.15 10.06 -1.38
N ILE A 158 3.39 10.24 -2.68
CA ILE A 158 3.62 11.55 -3.27
C ILE A 158 2.32 12.02 -3.91
N GLY A 159 1.96 13.26 -3.61
CA GLY A 159 0.77 13.92 -4.14
C GLY A 159 0.96 15.43 -4.10
N GLY A 160 -0.15 16.14 -3.91
CA GLY A 160 -0.21 17.58 -4.13
C GLY A 160 -0.52 17.91 -5.58
N SER A 161 -1.04 19.11 -5.80
CA SER A 161 -1.43 19.66 -7.11
C SER A 161 -0.34 19.54 -8.17
N ASP A 162 0.93 19.59 -7.74
CA ASP A 162 2.13 19.46 -8.58
C ASP A 162 3.05 18.29 -8.20
N ASN A 163 2.54 17.24 -7.53
CA ASN A 163 3.34 16.10 -7.02
C ASN A 163 4.51 16.53 -6.12
N HIS A 164 4.33 17.64 -5.40
CA HIS A 164 5.37 18.28 -4.59
C HIS A 164 5.22 18.01 -3.09
N LEU A 165 4.22 17.21 -2.69
CA LEU A 165 3.95 16.87 -1.30
C LEU A 165 4.24 15.41 -1.02
N LEU A 166 4.93 15.17 0.07
CA LEU A 166 5.17 13.84 0.64
C LEU A 166 4.29 13.69 1.88
N PHE A 167 3.32 12.79 1.80
CA PHE A 167 2.49 12.38 2.93
C PHE A 167 3.12 11.14 3.55
N ILE A 168 3.40 11.18 4.85
CA ILE A 168 4.06 10.09 5.58
C ILE A 168 3.19 9.71 6.75
N THR A 169 2.88 8.43 6.87
CA THR A 169 2.16 7.85 8.00
C THR A 169 3.05 6.86 8.73
N TYR A 170 3.16 6.98 10.05
CA TYR A 170 4.16 6.25 10.83
C TYR A 170 3.79 6.12 12.31
N PRO A 171 4.31 5.10 13.03
CA PRO A 171 4.00 4.89 14.44
C PRO A 171 4.27 6.10 15.35
N PRO A 172 3.57 6.23 16.48
CA PRO A 172 2.42 5.40 16.88
C PRO A 172 1.17 5.69 16.03
N LYS A 173 0.85 6.94 15.72
CA LYS A 173 -0.39 7.29 15.01
C LYS A 173 -0.23 8.60 14.26
N ASN A 174 0.90 8.80 13.60
CA ASN A 174 1.26 10.11 13.05
C ASN A 174 0.96 10.17 11.56
N ILE A 175 0.56 11.36 11.10
CA ILE A 175 0.69 11.78 9.71
C ILE A 175 1.53 13.06 9.64
N SER A 176 2.47 13.12 8.71
CA SER A 176 3.27 14.30 8.43
C SER A 176 3.25 14.62 6.94
N ILE A 177 3.26 15.91 6.63
CA ILE A 177 3.26 16.40 5.26
C ILE A 177 4.51 17.27 5.09
N ALA A 178 5.33 16.92 4.09
CA ALA A 178 6.51 17.68 3.73
C ALA A 178 6.43 18.15 2.28
N ASN A 179 6.87 19.39 2.04
CA ASN A 179 7.05 19.92 0.70
C ASN A 179 8.40 19.46 0.16
N LEU A 180 8.39 18.69 -0.92
CA LEU A 180 9.57 18.13 -1.57
C LEU A 180 10.39 19.16 -2.36
N ASN A 181 9.79 20.28 -2.78
CA ASN A 181 10.52 21.36 -3.46
C ASN A 181 11.32 22.20 -2.46
N THR A 182 10.73 22.50 -1.30
CA THR A 182 11.39 23.31 -0.27
C THR A 182 12.10 22.47 0.78
N LEU A 183 11.85 21.16 0.81
CA LEU A 183 12.40 20.18 1.76
C LEU A 183 12.06 20.54 3.22
N LYS A 184 10.84 21.01 3.44
CA LYS A 184 10.35 21.46 4.77
C LYS A 184 9.03 20.78 5.10
N TYR A 185 8.85 20.49 6.38
CA TYR A 185 7.55 20.07 6.90
C TYR A 185 6.55 21.21 6.83
N ILE A 186 5.35 20.88 6.37
CA ILE A 186 4.17 21.75 6.37
C ILE A 186 3.39 21.54 7.65
N MET A 187 3.10 20.28 7.99
CA MET A 187 2.35 19.95 9.20
C MET A 187 2.61 18.52 9.69
N HIS A 188 2.22 18.29 10.93
CA HIS A 188 2.24 17.01 11.64
C HIS A 188 0.97 16.93 12.50
N GLU A 189 0.25 15.82 12.41
CA GLU A 189 -1.02 15.58 13.12
C GLU A 189 -1.12 14.14 13.60
N ASP A 190 -1.92 13.93 14.64
CA ASP A 190 -2.34 12.61 15.09
C ASP A 190 -3.48 12.09 14.21
N LEU A 191 -3.33 10.87 13.70
CA LEU A 191 -4.40 10.10 13.08
C LEU A 191 -5.41 9.67 14.16
N PRO A 192 -6.74 9.79 13.89
CA PRO A 192 -7.79 9.36 14.82
C PRO A 192 -8.00 7.84 14.77
N ILE A 193 -6.96 7.10 15.15
CA ILE A 193 -6.92 5.64 15.20
C ILE A 193 -6.64 5.15 16.62
N ASP A 194 -7.15 3.96 16.93
CA ASP A 194 -6.98 3.36 18.26
C ASP A 194 -5.73 2.47 18.37
N SER A 195 -5.10 2.15 17.22
CA SER A 195 -3.97 1.23 17.12
C SER A 195 -2.76 1.83 16.42
N GLU A 196 -1.57 1.27 16.62
CA GLU A 196 -0.37 1.78 15.97
C GLU A 196 -0.38 1.65 14.44
N THR A 197 0.03 2.70 13.72
CA THR A 197 0.21 2.69 12.25
C THR A 197 1.54 2.05 11.84
N ARG A 198 1.59 0.72 11.78
CA ARG A 198 2.76 -0.03 11.29
C ARG A 198 2.35 -0.97 10.16
N ASN A 199 3.14 -1.00 9.07
CA ASN A 199 2.91 -1.91 7.94
C ASN A 199 1.46 -1.89 7.39
N HIS A 200 0.82 -0.72 7.44
CA HIS A 200 -0.57 -0.53 7.10
C HIS A 200 -0.77 -0.29 5.59
N CYS A 201 -2.02 -0.30 5.14
CA CYS A 201 -2.40 0.16 3.81
C CYS A 201 -2.44 1.68 3.79
N PHE A 202 -1.75 2.32 2.86
CA PHE A 202 -1.88 3.76 2.63
C PHE A 202 -1.81 4.05 1.14
N ILE A 203 -2.88 4.62 0.58
CA ILE A 203 -2.99 4.88 -0.85
C ILE A 203 -3.52 6.29 -1.11
N SER A 204 -3.10 6.87 -2.24
CA SER A 204 -3.72 8.08 -2.80
C SER A 204 -4.87 7.67 -3.70
N LYS A 205 -6.04 8.28 -3.53
CA LYS A 205 -7.15 8.13 -4.48
C LYS A 205 -6.85 8.95 -5.74
N GLU A 206 -7.13 8.39 -6.90
CA GLU A 206 -7.08 9.17 -8.13
C GLU A 206 -8.20 10.21 -8.13
N ASN A 207 -7.82 11.48 -8.10
CA ASN A 207 -8.79 12.56 -8.11
C ASN A 207 -9.29 12.80 -9.55
N LYS A 208 -10.38 12.10 -9.92
CA LYS A 208 -11.03 12.30 -11.23
C LYS A 208 -11.67 13.69 -11.37
N ASN A 209 -11.89 14.39 -10.25
CA ASN A 209 -12.43 15.73 -10.22
C ASN A 209 -11.33 16.79 -10.26
N LYS A 210 -11.55 17.86 -11.03
CA LYS A 210 -10.58 18.90 -11.42
C LYS A 210 -10.03 19.77 -10.28
N ASN A 211 -10.37 19.55 -9.02
CA ASN A 211 -9.84 20.37 -7.93
C ASN A 211 -8.47 19.86 -7.50
N LYS A 212 -7.43 20.31 -8.21
CA LYS A 212 -6.04 19.85 -8.05
C LYS A 212 -5.48 20.03 -6.63
N ASN A 213 -6.04 20.95 -5.84
CA ASN A 213 -5.53 21.32 -4.52
C ASN A 213 -6.08 20.43 -3.39
N LYS A 214 -6.91 19.44 -3.73
CA LYS A 214 -7.48 18.50 -2.76
C LYS A 214 -6.84 17.15 -2.98
N ASN A 215 -6.24 16.61 -1.93
CA ASN A 215 -5.67 15.27 -1.93
C ASN A 215 -6.59 14.38 -1.11
N GLU A 216 -7.02 13.28 -1.70
CA GLU A 216 -7.80 12.27 -0.99
C GLU A 216 -6.98 11.00 -0.87
N MET A 217 -6.93 10.45 0.34
CA MET A 217 -6.13 9.28 0.68
C MET A 217 -6.98 8.31 1.48
N LEU A 218 -6.65 7.02 1.38
CA LEU A 218 -7.26 5.99 2.22
C LEU A 218 -6.17 5.31 3.03
N LEU A 219 -6.48 5.10 4.31
CA LEU A 219 -5.64 4.35 5.23
C LEU A 219 -6.46 3.21 5.83
N PHE A 220 -5.91 2.00 5.83
CA PHE A 220 -6.49 0.88 6.57
C PHE A 220 -5.43 0.29 7.48
N CYS A 221 -5.72 0.16 8.76
CA CYS A 221 -4.83 -0.39 9.77
C CYS A 221 -5.65 -1.09 10.84
N LYS A 222 -5.47 -2.42 10.97
CA LYS A 222 -6.25 -3.26 11.90
C LYS A 222 -7.74 -3.00 11.76
N ASN A 223 -8.39 -2.57 12.84
CA ASN A 223 -9.82 -2.36 12.92
C ASN A 223 -10.27 -0.99 12.38
N THR A 224 -9.33 -0.14 11.94
CA THR A 224 -9.61 1.24 11.57
C THR A 224 -9.35 1.49 10.08
N GLY A 225 -10.37 1.98 9.38
CA GLY A 225 -10.26 2.57 8.05
C GLY A 225 -10.43 4.09 8.16
N LEU A 226 -9.66 4.86 7.41
CA LEU A 226 -9.75 6.32 7.36
C LEU A 226 -9.79 6.81 5.91
N SER A 227 -10.74 7.70 5.63
CA SER A 227 -10.71 8.66 4.55
C SER A 227 -9.99 9.91 5.04
N ILE A 228 -8.90 10.28 4.38
CA ILE A 228 -8.10 11.45 4.74
C ILE A 228 -8.18 12.42 3.57
N LYS A 229 -8.65 13.64 3.83
CA LYS A 229 -8.64 14.73 2.86
C LYS A 229 -7.69 15.80 3.31
N TYR A 230 -6.82 16.24 2.41
CA TYR A 230 -5.93 17.35 2.65
C TYR A 230 -6.24 18.51 1.69
N ASP A 231 -6.38 19.70 2.26
CA ASP A 231 -6.55 20.97 1.55
C ASP A 231 -5.23 21.72 1.47
N GLU A 232 -4.66 21.82 0.28
CA GLU A 232 -3.40 22.56 0.05
C GLU A 232 -3.54 24.06 0.31
N ASP A 233 -4.71 24.66 0.06
CA ASP A 233 -4.91 26.11 0.19
C ASP A 233 -4.91 26.53 1.66
N ASN A 234 -5.49 25.69 2.53
CA ASN A 234 -5.66 25.97 3.95
C ASN A 234 -4.69 25.20 4.86
N ASN A 235 -3.94 24.23 4.31
CA ASN A 235 -3.12 23.28 5.06
C ASN A 235 -3.90 22.54 6.15
N THR A 236 -5.10 22.07 5.82
CA THR A 236 -5.98 21.39 6.78
C THR A 236 -6.22 19.93 6.40
N LEU A 237 -6.21 19.06 7.40
CA LEU A 237 -6.60 17.66 7.30
C LEU A 237 -8.03 17.46 7.81
N GLU A 238 -8.82 16.70 7.05
CA GLU A 238 -10.13 16.20 7.47
C GLU A 238 -10.08 14.66 7.46
N PHE A 239 -10.60 14.06 8.52
CA PHE A 239 -10.61 12.61 8.72
C PHE A 239 -12.06 12.11 8.81
N HIS A 240 -12.37 11.05 8.08
CA HIS A 240 -13.61 10.30 8.25
C HIS A 240 -13.30 8.82 8.43
N LYS A 241 -13.95 8.19 9.42
CA LYS A 241 -13.83 6.76 9.64
C LYS A 241 -14.55 6.00 8.53
N ILE A 242 -13.93 4.92 8.09
CA ILE A 242 -14.49 3.97 7.12
C ILE A 242 -14.52 2.59 7.78
N ARG A 243 -15.59 1.85 7.50
CA ARG A 243 -15.75 0.47 7.97
C ARG A 243 -14.63 -0.42 7.42
N VAL A 244 -14.11 -1.32 8.26
CA VAL A 244 -13.24 -2.43 7.87
C VAL A 244 -14.03 -3.73 8.02
N CYS A 245 -13.91 -4.70 7.11
CA CYS A 245 -14.60 -5.99 7.25
C CYS A 245 -14.07 -6.80 8.43
N ALA A 246 -14.94 -7.56 9.09
CA ALA A 246 -14.61 -8.28 10.32
C ALA A 246 -13.42 -9.25 10.14
N SER A 247 -13.32 -9.87 8.97
CA SER A 247 -12.24 -10.80 8.63
C SER A 247 -10.86 -10.17 8.46
N LEU A 248 -10.78 -8.84 8.28
CA LEU A 248 -9.53 -8.09 8.15
C LEU A 248 -9.20 -7.26 9.41
N LYS A 249 -10.17 -7.01 10.29
CA LYS A 249 -10.07 -6.08 11.45
C LYS A 249 -8.89 -6.32 12.40
N MET A 250 -8.20 -7.45 12.32
CA MET A 250 -7.07 -7.76 13.18
C MET A 250 -5.74 -7.85 12.44
N SER A 251 -5.76 -7.86 11.10
CA SER A 251 -4.56 -8.11 10.30
C SER A 251 -3.78 -6.83 10.01
N GLU A 252 -2.46 -6.95 10.04
CA GLU A 252 -1.46 -5.99 9.55
C GLU A 252 -0.50 -6.69 8.57
N SER A 253 0.46 -5.96 7.99
CA SER A 253 1.54 -6.54 7.16
C SER A 253 1.07 -7.39 5.95
N TYR A 254 -0.13 -7.12 5.44
CA TYR A 254 -0.63 -7.69 4.19
C TYR A 254 0.02 -7.01 2.98
N GLY A 255 0.10 -7.74 1.87
CA GLY A 255 0.36 -7.16 0.55
C GLY A 255 -0.90 -6.44 0.09
N TYR A 256 -0.79 -5.25 -0.50
CA TYR A 256 -1.95 -4.56 -1.04
C TYR A 256 -1.64 -3.87 -2.36
N ILE A 257 -2.69 -3.68 -3.17
CA ILE A 257 -2.59 -2.94 -4.42
C ILE A 257 -3.87 -2.17 -4.68
N TYR A 258 -3.72 -0.91 -5.10
CA TYR A 258 -4.83 -0.07 -5.56
C TYR A 258 -4.90 -0.13 -7.08
N ILE A 259 -6.08 -0.49 -7.61
CA ILE A 259 -6.33 -0.62 -9.05
C ILE A 259 -7.70 -0.01 -9.35
N ASN A 260 -7.73 1.05 -10.15
CA ASN A 260 -8.94 1.77 -10.55
C ASN A 260 -9.77 2.28 -9.35
N ASP A 261 -10.77 1.52 -8.92
CA ASP A 261 -11.69 1.88 -7.83
C ASP A 261 -11.68 0.87 -6.68
N PHE A 262 -10.73 -0.06 -6.69
CA PHE A 262 -10.67 -1.11 -5.67
C PHE A 262 -9.26 -1.27 -5.13
N ILE A 263 -9.19 -1.64 -3.85
CA ILE A 263 -7.98 -2.05 -3.18
C ILE A 263 -8.08 -3.56 -2.96
N LEU A 264 -7.05 -4.29 -3.35
CA LEU A 264 -6.91 -5.71 -3.06
C LEU A 264 -5.91 -5.88 -1.93
N PHE A 265 -6.22 -6.79 -1.01
CA PHE A 265 -5.42 -7.15 0.15
C PHE A 265 -5.12 -8.64 0.08
N PHE A 266 -3.87 -9.02 0.33
CA PHE A 266 -3.37 -10.39 0.23
C PHE A 266 -2.76 -10.82 1.56
N GLY A 267 -3.37 -11.82 2.17
CA GLY A 267 -2.93 -12.39 3.44
C GLY A 267 -2.96 -11.37 4.56
N GLY A 268 -1.87 -11.29 5.31
CA GLY A 268 -1.74 -10.46 6.51
C GLY A 268 -1.38 -11.30 7.72
N ASP A 269 -0.88 -10.60 8.73
CA ASP A 269 -0.45 -11.18 10.00
C ASP A 269 -1.30 -10.59 11.14
N ASP A 270 -1.62 -11.41 12.12
CA ASP A 270 -2.32 -11.04 13.35
C ASP A 270 -1.75 -11.92 14.49
N LEU A 271 -2.54 -12.87 15.01
CA LEU A 271 -2.06 -13.97 15.84
C LEU A 271 -1.62 -15.18 14.99
N SER A 272 -2.02 -15.19 13.71
CA SER A 272 -1.71 -16.21 12.73
C SER A 272 -1.72 -15.62 11.33
N ILE A 273 -0.85 -16.12 10.47
CA ILE A 273 -0.77 -15.71 9.07
C ILE A 273 -2.05 -16.10 8.33
N SER A 274 -2.58 -15.16 7.54
CA SER A 274 -3.76 -15.37 6.69
C SER A 274 -3.36 -15.66 5.25
N ASP A 275 -4.10 -16.54 4.59
CA ASP A 275 -4.09 -16.74 3.13
C ASP A 275 -5.26 -16.02 2.44
N LYS A 276 -6.11 -15.32 3.20
CA LYS A 276 -7.32 -14.71 2.66
C LYS A 276 -7.00 -13.54 1.73
N ILE A 277 -7.92 -13.31 0.80
CA ILE A 277 -7.84 -12.18 -0.13
C ILE A 277 -9.11 -11.35 0.03
N HIS A 278 -8.92 -10.05 0.24
CA HIS A 278 -10.02 -9.10 0.39
C HIS A 278 -9.97 -8.05 -0.72
N LYS A 279 -11.14 -7.59 -1.11
CA LYS A 279 -11.34 -6.43 -2.00
C LYS A 279 -12.15 -5.38 -1.27
N TYR A 280 -11.69 -4.14 -1.32
CA TYR A 280 -12.48 -2.98 -0.93
C TYR A 280 -12.82 -2.15 -2.17
N CYS A 281 -14.11 -2.04 -2.50
CA CYS A 281 -14.62 -1.15 -3.54
C CYS A 281 -14.83 0.25 -2.95
N ILE A 282 -14.11 1.23 -3.47
CA ILE A 282 -14.06 2.59 -2.91
C ILE A 282 -15.37 3.34 -3.18
N THR A 283 -15.92 3.30 -4.40
CA THR A 283 -17.18 4.00 -4.72
C THR A 283 -18.39 3.42 -3.99
N GLU A 284 -18.41 2.10 -3.79
CA GLU A 284 -19.52 1.41 -3.14
C GLU A 284 -19.36 1.33 -1.61
N ASN A 285 -18.22 1.75 -1.05
CA ASN A 285 -17.85 1.53 0.36
C ASN A 285 -18.06 0.06 0.78
N LYS A 286 -17.62 -0.87 -0.07
CA LYS A 286 -18.01 -2.27 0.04
C LYS A 286 -16.81 -3.20 0.15
N TRP A 287 -16.80 -4.00 1.21
CA TRP A 287 -15.85 -5.08 1.37
C TRP A 287 -16.38 -6.38 0.78
N ILE A 288 -15.47 -7.13 0.17
CA ILE A 288 -15.78 -8.44 -0.37
C ILE A 288 -14.58 -9.35 -0.11
N GLN A 289 -14.81 -10.54 0.46
CA GLN A 289 -13.79 -11.57 0.59
C GLN A 289 -13.91 -12.54 -0.60
N TYR A 290 -12.77 -12.87 -1.21
CA TYR A 290 -12.72 -13.92 -2.23
C TYR A 290 -12.84 -15.30 -1.58
N GLU A 291 -13.57 -16.21 -2.23
CA GLU A 291 -13.63 -17.62 -1.79
C GLU A 291 -12.31 -18.37 -1.99
N GLN A 292 -11.53 -17.96 -3.00
CA GLN A 292 -10.20 -18.49 -3.21
C GLN A 292 -9.21 -17.78 -2.29
N THR A 293 -8.28 -18.55 -1.74
CA THR A 293 -7.17 -18.05 -0.93
C THR A 293 -5.86 -18.06 -1.71
N LEU A 294 -4.83 -17.44 -1.14
CA LEU A 294 -3.47 -17.62 -1.62
C LEU A 294 -3.10 -19.11 -1.57
N PRO A 295 -2.39 -19.64 -2.59
CA PRO A 295 -2.06 -21.06 -2.65
C PRO A 295 -1.08 -21.50 -1.55
N VAL A 296 -0.44 -20.55 -0.89
CA VAL A 296 0.48 -20.72 0.24
C VAL A 296 0.27 -19.59 1.23
N LEU A 297 0.51 -19.89 2.52
CA LEU A 297 0.55 -18.87 3.57
C LEU A 297 1.83 -18.05 3.42
N LEU A 298 1.69 -16.73 3.27
CA LEU A 298 2.81 -15.81 3.05
C LEU A 298 3.04 -14.88 4.23
N GLU A 299 4.28 -14.81 4.68
CA GLU A 299 4.74 -13.83 5.65
C GLU A 299 5.26 -12.57 4.94
N ASN A 300 4.90 -11.40 5.49
CA ASN A 300 5.42 -10.09 5.07
C ASN A 300 5.36 -9.89 3.54
N CYS A 301 4.26 -10.30 2.92
CA CYS A 301 4.15 -10.27 1.47
C CYS A 301 4.01 -8.84 0.95
N THR A 302 4.47 -8.62 -0.28
CA THR A 302 4.31 -7.38 -1.01
C THR A 302 3.64 -7.66 -2.35
N ALA A 303 2.84 -6.71 -2.81
CA ALA A 303 2.15 -6.79 -4.09
C ALA A 303 2.55 -5.59 -4.94
N VAL A 304 2.81 -5.84 -6.23
CA VAL A 304 3.14 -4.79 -7.20
C VAL A 304 2.33 -5.02 -8.48
N LEU A 305 1.70 -3.96 -8.96
CA LEU A 305 1.03 -3.95 -10.26
C LEU A 305 2.08 -3.68 -11.35
N ALA A 306 2.15 -4.51 -12.38
CA ALA A 306 2.93 -4.18 -13.57
C ALA A 306 2.43 -2.85 -14.17
N GLU A 307 3.30 -2.02 -14.74
CA GLU A 307 2.91 -0.66 -15.18
C GLU A 307 1.81 -0.66 -16.25
N ASN A 308 1.74 -1.71 -17.07
CA ASN A 308 0.68 -1.91 -18.07
C ASN A 308 -0.64 -2.44 -17.46
N ALA A 309 -0.73 -2.56 -16.14
CA ALA A 309 -1.86 -3.08 -15.35
C ALA A 309 -2.35 -4.48 -15.78
N THR A 310 -1.47 -5.30 -16.39
CA THR A 310 -1.86 -6.64 -16.87
C THR A 310 -1.78 -7.71 -15.79
N PHE A 311 -0.74 -7.66 -14.96
CA PHE A 311 -0.49 -8.64 -13.91
C PHE A 311 -0.24 -7.96 -12.57
N ILE A 312 -0.78 -8.56 -11.51
CA ILE A 312 -0.35 -8.30 -10.13
C ILE A 312 0.70 -9.36 -9.82
N HIS A 313 1.86 -8.92 -9.35
CA HIS A 313 2.91 -9.78 -8.84
C HIS A 313 2.89 -9.74 -7.32
N ILE A 314 2.99 -10.91 -6.70
CA ILE A 314 3.03 -11.07 -5.24
C ILE A 314 4.34 -11.75 -4.90
N LEU A 315 5.09 -11.15 -3.99
CA LEU A 315 6.36 -11.64 -3.47
C LEU A 315 6.22 -11.84 -1.97
N GLY A 316 6.77 -12.92 -1.43
CA GLY A 316 6.73 -13.19 0.01
C GLY A 316 7.61 -14.36 0.39
N VAL A 317 7.59 -14.71 1.68
CA VAL A 317 8.24 -15.91 2.20
C VAL A 317 7.16 -16.88 2.68
N ILE A 318 7.36 -18.17 2.38
CA ILE A 318 6.43 -19.22 2.79
C ILE A 318 6.49 -19.36 4.32
N ASN A 319 5.34 -19.34 4.98
CA ASN A 319 5.23 -19.53 6.43
C ASN A 319 5.94 -20.83 6.88
N GLY A 320 6.78 -20.74 7.91
CA GLY A 320 7.54 -21.87 8.43
C GLY A 320 8.70 -22.33 7.53
N SER A 321 9.07 -21.55 6.51
CA SER A 321 10.18 -21.80 5.59
C SER A 321 11.02 -20.53 5.41
N GLU A 322 12.24 -20.69 4.86
CA GLU A 322 13.09 -19.59 4.38
C GLU A 322 12.94 -19.37 2.87
N GLU A 323 12.11 -20.17 2.20
CA GLU A 323 11.92 -20.10 0.75
C GLU A 323 11.08 -18.89 0.34
N SER A 324 11.65 -18.09 -0.56
CA SER A 324 10.94 -17.00 -1.23
C SER A 324 10.01 -17.57 -2.30
N ILE A 325 8.89 -16.89 -2.54
CA ILE A 325 7.98 -17.20 -3.64
C ILE A 325 7.63 -15.94 -4.41
N HIS A 326 7.54 -16.11 -5.73
CA HIS A 326 7.03 -15.11 -6.65
C HIS A 326 5.87 -15.72 -7.41
N MET A 327 4.71 -15.09 -7.33
CA MET A 327 3.54 -15.47 -8.12
C MET A 327 2.97 -14.27 -8.85
N LYS A 328 2.24 -14.53 -9.93
CA LYS A 328 1.46 -13.50 -10.62
C LYS A 328 0.05 -13.97 -10.93
N ILE A 329 -0.85 -13.00 -11.02
CA ILE A 329 -2.25 -13.20 -11.42
C ILE A 329 -2.64 -12.16 -12.47
N ASN A 330 -3.37 -12.59 -13.49
CA ASN A 330 -3.84 -11.71 -14.56
C ASN A 330 -5.02 -10.87 -14.07
N VAL A 331 -4.87 -9.54 -14.11
CA VAL A 331 -5.89 -8.61 -13.61
C VAL A 331 -7.20 -8.74 -14.38
N LYS A 332 -7.15 -8.84 -15.71
CA LYS A 332 -8.37 -8.93 -16.53
C LYS A 332 -9.10 -10.23 -16.31
N GLU A 333 -8.40 -11.35 -16.20
CA GLU A 333 -9.03 -12.64 -15.93
C GLU A 333 -9.63 -12.69 -14.53
N TRP A 334 -8.93 -12.12 -13.56
CA TRP A 334 -9.40 -12.08 -12.18
C TRP A 334 -10.57 -11.11 -11.98
N MET A 335 -10.62 -10.02 -12.74
CA MET A 335 -11.68 -9.00 -12.68
C MET A 335 -12.87 -9.26 -13.61
N LYS A 336 -12.91 -10.36 -14.36
CA LYS A 336 -14.06 -10.69 -15.23
C LYS A 336 -15.31 -10.95 -14.38
N GLU A 337 -16.18 -9.93 -14.32
CA GLU A 337 -17.56 -10.10 -13.88
C GLU A 337 -18.31 -11.02 -14.85
N GLY A 338 -18.87 -12.12 -14.32
CA GLY A 338 -19.69 -13.06 -15.10
C GLY A 338 -19.06 -14.42 -15.43
N GLY A 339 -17.85 -14.73 -14.94
CA GLY A 339 -17.24 -16.06 -15.13
C GLY A 339 -17.63 -17.14 -14.12
N ARG A 340 -18.16 -16.77 -12.94
CA ARG A 340 -18.69 -17.68 -11.89
C ARG A 340 -19.31 -16.84 -10.76
N GLN A 341 -20.64 -16.72 -10.73
CA GLN A 341 -21.42 -16.06 -9.65
C GLN A 341 -21.39 -16.83 -8.30
N GLN A 342 -20.28 -17.48 -7.95
CA GLN A 342 -20.17 -18.33 -6.74
C GLN A 342 -18.77 -18.22 -6.13
N GLN A 343 -18.20 -17.02 -5.97
CA GLN A 343 -16.81 -16.87 -5.46
C GLN A 343 -16.61 -15.71 -4.48
N TRP A 344 -17.68 -15.16 -3.90
CA TRP A 344 -17.61 -13.95 -3.09
C TRP A 344 -18.48 -14.12 -1.84
N MET A 345 -17.84 -14.14 -0.67
CA MET A 345 -18.56 -14.14 0.60
C MET A 345 -18.92 -12.69 0.94
N MET A 346 -20.22 -12.38 0.87
CA MET A 346 -20.74 -11.10 1.35
C MET A 346 -20.98 -11.20 2.85
N GLU A 347 -20.60 -10.16 3.59
CA GLU A 347 -20.93 -10.06 5.02
C GLU A 347 -22.44 -9.87 5.21
N ASP A 348 -22.92 -10.26 6.39
CA ASP A 348 -24.31 -10.07 6.77
C ASP A 348 -24.66 -8.57 6.70
N LYS A 349 -25.66 -8.24 5.87
CA LYS A 349 -26.07 -6.86 5.61
C LYS A 349 -26.49 -6.14 6.90
N GLU A 350 -27.14 -6.83 7.84
CA GLU A 350 -27.58 -6.21 9.08
C GLU A 350 -26.38 -5.80 9.95
N ILE A 351 -25.35 -6.65 10.01
CA ILE A 351 -24.10 -6.34 10.70
C ILE A 351 -23.40 -5.15 10.03
N VAL A 352 -23.36 -5.13 8.69
CA VAL A 352 -22.80 -4.01 7.92
C VAL A 352 -23.50 -2.69 8.26
N ASP A 353 -24.84 -2.68 8.17
CA ASP A 353 -25.65 -1.49 8.39
C ASP A 353 -25.48 -0.96 9.83
N LEU A 354 -25.44 -1.85 10.83
CA LEU A 354 -25.21 -1.50 12.24
C LEU A 354 -23.81 -0.90 12.48
N GLU A 355 -22.77 -1.49 11.89
CA GLU A 355 -21.40 -0.98 12.04
C GLU A 355 -21.25 0.41 11.41
N GLU A 356 -21.86 0.65 10.25
CA GLU A 356 -21.85 1.97 9.63
C GLU A 356 -22.63 3.01 10.45
N ILE A 357 -23.78 2.62 11.03
CA ILE A 357 -24.54 3.51 11.95
C ILE A 357 -23.68 3.89 13.15
N ASN A 358 -22.97 2.94 13.73
CA ASN A 358 -22.08 3.20 14.87
C ASN A 358 -20.97 4.19 14.50
N ILE A 359 -20.37 4.07 13.32
CA ILE A 359 -19.37 5.02 12.82
C ILE A 359 -19.96 6.43 12.68
N GLU A 360 -21.13 6.56 12.03
CA GLU A 360 -21.81 7.86 11.89
C GLU A 360 -22.14 8.49 13.26
N LEU A 361 -22.59 7.69 14.23
CA LEU A 361 -22.87 8.15 15.59
C LEU A 361 -21.61 8.60 16.33
N GLU A 362 -20.48 7.90 16.17
CA GLU A 362 -19.20 8.29 16.75
C GLU A 362 -18.70 9.63 16.23
N GLU A 363 -18.79 9.85 14.92
CA GLU A 363 -18.41 11.12 14.30
C GLU A 363 -19.32 12.28 14.75
N MET A 364 -20.58 11.99 15.09
CA MET A 364 -21.53 12.98 15.59
C MET A 364 -21.40 13.30 17.09
N LYS A 365 -20.67 12.51 17.89
CA LYS A 365 -20.59 12.67 19.37
C LYS A 365 -20.28 14.11 19.84
N PRO A 366 -19.49 14.95 19.15
CA PRO A 366 -19.29 16.34 19.56
C PRO A 366 -20.55 17.23 19.43
N HIS A 367 -21.43 16.95 18.46
CA HIS A 367 -22.63 17.72 18.13
C HIS A 367 -23.72 16.80 17.56
N LEU A 368 -24.44 16.09 18.44
CA LEU A 368 -25.46 15.12 18.05
C LEU A 368 -26.62 15.82 17.32
N ASP A 369 -26.70 15.65 15.99
CA ASP A 369 -27.82 16.11 15.17
C ASP A 369 -28.41 14.92 14.39
N ILE A 370 -29.48 14.36 14.95
CA ILE A 370 -30.17 13.16 14.43
C ILE A 370 -30.64 13.35 12.98
N ARG A 371 -30.82 14.60 12.51
CA ARG A 371 -31.21 14.89 11.12
C ARG A 371 -30.14 14.56 10.10
N LYS A 372 -28.89 14.37 10.53
CA LYS A 372 -27.75 14.01 9.66
C LYS A 372 -27.62 12.50 9.43
N LEU A 373 -28.33 11.67 10.20
CA LEU A 373 -28.43 10.23 9.94
C LEU A 373 -29.23 10.01 8.66
N LYS A 374 -28.75 9.10 7.80
CA LYS A 374 -29.49 8.73 6.58
C LYS A 374 -30.86 8.16 6.97
N VAL A 375 -31.93 8.62 6.31
CA VAL A 375 -33.33 8.27 6.63
C VAL A 375 -33.58 6.76 6.64
N GLU A 376 -32.93 6.01 5.74
CA GLU A 376 -33.00 4.54 5.69
C GLU A 376 -32.42 3.88 6.95
N LYS A 377 -31.40 4.48 7.57
CA LYS A 377 -30.74 3.98 8.78
C LYS A 377 -31.51 4.28 10.06
N ILE A 378 -32.27 5.38 10.08
CA ILE A 378 -33.17 5.72 11.19
C ILE A 378 -34.26 4.65 11.36
N LEU A 379 -34.80 4.11 10.26
CA LEU A 379 -35.80 3.03 10.29
C LEU A 379 -35.27 1.75 10.94
N ILE A 380 -33.99 1.41 10.72
CA ILE A 380 -33.33 0.26 11.35
C ILE A 380 -33.24 0.46 12.86
N ILE A 381 -32.84 1.65 13.32
CA ILE A 381 -32.80 1.97 14.77
C ILE A 381 -34.18 1.82 15.40
N PHE A 382 -35.24 2.28 14.72
CA PHE A 382 -36.63 2.14 15.21
C PHE A 382 -37.09 0.67 15.22
N LEU A 383 -36.66 -0.16 14.28
CA LEU A 383 -36.98 -1.59 14.27
C LEU A 383 -36.39 -2.33 15.48
N PHE A 384 -35.19 -1.94 15.94
CA PHE A 384 -34.53 -2.58 17.09
C PHE A 384 -34.90 -1.97 18.46
N LEU A 385 -35.44 -0.76 18.52
CA LEU A 385 -35.94 -0.15 19.76
C LEU A 385 -37.35 -0.62 20.16
N PHE A 386 -38.06 -1.32 19.26
CA PHE A 386 -39.45 -1.76 19.46
C PHE A 386 -39.66 -3.28 19.38
N VAL A 387 -38.58 -4.06 19.53
CA VAL A 387 -38.61 -5.51 19.83
C VAL A 387 -38.11 -5.69 21.25
#